data_AF-A0A7J2Y7G0-F1
#
_entry.id   AF-A0A7J2Y7G0-F1
#
_cell.length_a   1.000
_cell.length_b   1.000
_cell.length_c   1.000
_cell.angle_alpha   90.00
_cell.angle_beta   90.00
_cell.angle_gamma   90.00
#
_symmetry.space_group_name_H-M   'P 1'
#
loop_
_entity.id
_entity.type
_entity.pdbx_description
1 polymer ?
#
loop_
_entity_poly.entity_id
_entity_poly.type
_entity_poly.pdbx_seq_one_letter_code
_entity_poly.pdbx_strand_id
1 'polypeptide(L)'
;MGPVRPNRLRLFAGLSLILGGLVLLWGGLLFGTVSAASAWAILLSIAWAGGLVALTTFGLKRAWHPGVAAGAWILSVLGAIVWAHFDAFGHAVLSGFIPVVAVMTGIGLLRSQAWAWAVALASVTGFGPIVLLIAPLPPAAVVAGFVLFMAIAVALLALREAHRVT
;
A
#
# COMPACT_ATOMS: atom_id res chain seq x y z
N MET A 1 -10.84 20.61 26.72
CA MET A 1 -10.97 19.39 25.88
C MET A 1 -9.66 19.22 25.14
N GLY A 2 -8.86 18.21 25.50
CA GLY A 2 -7.48 18.08 24.99
C GLY A 2 -7.46 17.74 23.49
N PRO A 3 -6.39 18.13 22.76
CA PRO A 3 -6.27 17.80 21.34
C PRO A 3 -6.26 16.28 21.19
N VAL A 4 -7.17 15.74 20.38
CA VAL A 4 -7.10 14.34 19.94
C VAL A 4 -5.75 14.20 19.24
N ARG A 5 -4.80 13.53 19.89
CA ARG A 5 -3.41 13.42 19.43
C ARG A 5 -3.41 12.86 18.00
N PRO A 6 -3.06 13.66 16.96
CA PRO A 6 -2.95 13.20 15.57
C PRO A 6 -1.97 12.01 15.42
N ASN A 7 -1.14 11.80 16.45
CA ASN A 7 -0.21 10.70 16.52
C ASN A 7 -0.87 9.32 16.58
N ARG A 8 -2.02 9.13 17.27
CA ARG A 8 -2.61 7.78 17.46
C ARG A 8 -3.27 7.24 16.19
N LEU A 9 -4.02 8.08 15.47
CA LEU A 9 -4.67 7.69 14.21
C LEU A 9 -3.65 7.39 13.12
N ARG A 10 -2.59 8.21 13.05
CA ARG A 10 -1.47 7.99 12.13
C ARG A 10 -0.71 6.71 12.47
N LEU A 11 -0.49 6.44 13.76
CA LEU A 11 0.13 5.20 14.22
C LEU A 11 -0.72 3.98 13.84
N PHE A 12 -2.03 4.04 14.10
CA PHE A 12 -2.97 2.99 13.71
C PHE A 12 -2.93 2.74 12.20
N ALA A 13 -3.19 3.76 11.37
CA ALA A 13 -3.21 3.61 9.92
C ALA A 13 -1.87 3.11 9.37
N GLY A 14 -0.76 3.68 9.83
CA GLY A 14 0.58 3.29 9.40
C GLY A 14 0.94 1.86 9.78
N LEU A 15 0.71 1.46 11.03
CA LEU A 15 0.99 0.10 11.51
C LEU A 15 0.05 -0.93 10.87
N SER A 16 -1.22 -0.60 10.67
CA SER A 16 -2.16 -1.49 9.99
C SER A 16 -1.75 -1.77 8.53
N LEU A 17 -1.24 -0.76 7.82
CA LEU A 17 -0.72 -0.95 6.46
C LEU A 17 0.56 -1.78 6.44
N ILE A 18 1.49 -1.55 7.38
CA ILE A 18 2.70 -2.36 7.51
C ILE A 18 2.33 -3.81 7.81
N LEU A 19 1.48 -4.04 8.82
CA LEU A 19 1.05 -5.38 9.22
C LEU A 19 0.29 -6.07 8.08
N GLY A 20 -0.62 -5.36 7.41
CA GLY A 20 -1.34 -5.86 6.25
C GLY A 20 -0.40 -6.26 5.10
N GLY A 21 0.60 -5.43 4.81
CA GLY A 21 1.65 -5.76 3.82
C GLY A 21 2.44 -7.02 4.21
N LEU A 22 2.86 -7.15 5.47
CA LEU A 22 3.56 -8.33 5.95
C LEU A 22 2.69 -9.60 5.87
N VAL A 23 1.41 -9.50 6.23
CA VAL A 23 0.45 -10.61 6.11
C VAL A 23 0.23 -11.01 4.66
N LEU A 24 0.15 -10.06 3.73
CA LEU A 24 0.05 -10.35 2.29
C LEU A 24 1.30 -11.04 1.76
N LEU A 25 2.50 -10.59 2.18
CA LEU A 25 3.75 -11.25 1.79
C LEU A 25 3.81 -12.68 2.33
N TRP A 26 3.46 -12.86 3.60
CA TRP A 26 3.42 -14.17 4.24
C TRP A 26 2.40 -15.11 3.58
N GLY A 27 1.21 -14.59 3.27
CA GLY A 27 0.19 -15.31 2.51
C GLY A 27 0.68 -15.73 1.13
N GLY A 28 1.37 -14.84 0.40
CA GLY A 28 1.94 -15.15 -0.90
C GLY A 28 3.02 -16.25 -0.86
N LEU A 29 3.77 -16.33 0.25
CA LEU A 29 4.74 -17.41 0.47
C LEU A 29 4.07 -18.74 0.80
N LEU A 30 3.03 -18.73 1.65
CA LEU A 30 2.31 -19.93 2.09
C LEU A 30 1.41 -20.54 1.00
N PHE A 31 0.70 -19.71 0.24
CA PHE A 31 -0.30 -20.16 -0.75
C PHE A 31 0.26 -20.28 -2.18
N GLY A 32 1.58 -20.22 -2.35
CA GLY A 32 2.22 -20.61 -3.61
C GLY A 32 2.38 -19.50 -4.65
N THR A 33 1.75 -18.33 -4.50
CA THR A 33 1.82 -17.28 -5.55
C THR A 33 3.22 -16.67 -5.67
N VAL A 34 4.01 -16.64 -4.60
CA VAL A 34 5.40 -16.17 -4.59
C VAL A 34 6.40 -17.33 -4.62
N SER A 35 6.09 -18.47 -4.00
CA SER A 35 6.99 -19.64 -3.98
C SER A 35 6.95 -20.46 -5.28
N ALA A 36 5.86 -20.39 -6.05
CA ALA A 36 5.79 -20.90 -7.43
C ALA A 36 6.08 -19.83 -8.48
N ALA A 37 6.32 -18.57 -8.07
CA ALA A 37 6.71 -17.51 -8.99
C ALA A 37 8.11 -17.80 -9.54
N SER A 38 8.33 -17.45 -10.82
CA SER A 38 9.67 -17.47 -11.37
C SER A 38 10.56 -16.50 -10.59
N ALA A 39 11.85 -16.83 -10.43
CA ALA A 39 12.82 -15.94 -9.79
C ALA A 39 12.83 -14.54 -10.43
N TRP A 40 12.54 -14.47 -11.73
CA TRP A 40 12.39 -13.22 -12.48
C TRP A 40 11.23 -12.35 -12.02
N ALA A 41 10.08 -12.92 -11.68
CA ALA A 41 8.95 -12.16 -11.15
C ALA A 41 9.28 -11.53 -9.79
N ILE A 42 9.99 -12.27 -8.93
CA ILE A 42 10.45 -11.78 -7.63
C ILE A 42 11.46 -10.64 -7.82
N LEU A 43 12.48 -10.86 -8.65
CA LEU A 43 13.50 -9.84 -8.94
C LEU A 43 12.90 -8.58 -9.53
N LEU A 44 11.95 -8.70 -10.47
CA LEU A 44 11.27 -7.56 -11.07
C LEU A 44 10.43 -6.80 -10.04
N SER A 45 9.72 -7.50 -9.15
CA SER A 45 8.95 -6.88 -8.07
C SER A 45 9.84 -6.05 -7.15
N ILE A 46 11.00 -6.61 -6.77
CA ILE A 46 11.99 -5.93 -5.93
C ILE A 46 12.60 -4.74 -6.67
N ALA A 47 12.98 -4.90 -7.94
CA ALA A 47 13.57 -3.84 -8.75
C ALA A 47 12.58 -2.68 -8.96
N TRP A 48 11.30 -2.99 -9.24
CA TRP A 48 10.25 -1.98 -9.43
C TRP A 48 9.99 -1.22 -8.13
N ALA A 49 9.77 -1.94 -7.02
CA ALA A 49 9.60 -1.31 -5.72
C ALA A 49 10.82 -0.47 -5.33
N GLY A 50 12.03 -1.01 -5.50
CA GLY A 50 13.28 -0.30 -5.26
C GLY A 50 13.41 0.98 -6.09
N GLY A 51 13.01 0.93 -7.37
CA GLY A 51 12.95 2.08 -8.26
C GLY A 51 12.01 3.17 -7.76
N LEU A 52 10.81 2.81 -7.30
CA LEU A 52 9.86 3.77 -6.71
C LEU A 52 10.37 4.36 -5.40
N VAL A 53 11.01 3.55 -4.56
CA VAL A 53 11.63 4.02 -3.32
C VAL A 53 12.77 4.99 -3.62
N ALA A 54 13.62 4.68 -4.59
CA ALA A 54 14.71 5.55 -5.03
C ALA A 54 14.17 6.87 -5.60
N LEU A 55 13.16 6.80 -6.49
CA LEU A 55 12.49 7.96 -7.06
C LEU A 55 11.87 8.84 -5.98
N THR A 56 11.15 8.23 -5.03
CA THR A 56 10.52 8.95 -3.91
C THR A 56 11.58 9.61 -3.03
N THR A 57 12.63 8.87 -2.68
CA THR A 57 13.73 9.38 -1.83
C THR A 57 14.46 10.53 -2.51
N PHE A 58 14.72 10.42 -3.81
CA PHE A 58 15.33 11.46 -4.61
C PHE A 58 14.43 12.69 -4.74
N GLY A 59 13.13 12.49 -5.00
CA GLY A 59 12.14 13.55 -5.06
C GLY A 59 12.01 14.30 -3.73
N LEU A 60 12.06 13.59 -2.61
CA LEU A 60 12.10 14.21 -1.28
C LEU A 60 13.36 15.06 -1.08
N LYS A 61 14.54 14.55 -1.49
CA LYS A 61 15.80 15.32 -1.42
C LYS A 61 15.80 16.56 -2.31
N ARG A 62 15.10 16.52 -3.45
CA ARG A 62 14.96 17.64 -4.39
C ARG A 62 13.71 18.49 -4.17
N ALA A 63 13.00 18.28 -3.06
CA ALA A 63 11.76 19.00 -2.73
C ALA A 63 10.71 19.00 -3.86
N TRP A 64 10.59 17.88 -4.58
CA TRP A 64 9.54 17.71 -5.58
C TRP A 64 8.16 17.82 -4.95
N HIS A 65 7.19 18.27 -5.75
CA HIS A 65 5.80 18.29 -5.30
C HIS A 65 5.37 16.89 -4.85
N PRO A 66 4.77 16.72 -3.64
CA PRO A 66 4.43 15.40 -3.11
C PRO A 66 3.53 14.56 -4.02
N GLY A 67 2.73 15.22 -4.86
CA GLY A 67 1.90 14.58 -5.88
C GLY A 67 2.68 13.78 -6.93
N VAL A 68 3.94 14.10 -7.19
CA VAL A 68 4.78 13.35 -8.14
C VAL A 68 5.07 11.95 -7.60
N ALA A 69 5.52 11.87 -6.34
CA ALA A 69 5.76 10.58 -5.69
C ALA A 69 4.45 9.79 -5.55
N ALA A 70 3.38 10.43 -5.06
CA ALA A 70 2.08 9.77 -4.92
C ALA A 70 1.58 9.22 -6.27
N GLY A 71 1.66 10.02 -7.32
CA GLY A 71 1.29 9.63 -8.69
C GLY A 71 2.11 8.45 -9.19
N ALA A 72 3.43 8.44 -8.97
CA ALA A 72 4.30 7.33 -9.37
C ALA A 72 3.89 6.00 -8.71
N TRP A 73 3.60 6.01 -7.41
CA TRP A 73 3.11 4.82 -6.70
C TRP A 73 1.74 4.37 -7.21
N ILE A 74 0.77 5.28 -7.29
CA ILE A 74 -0.61 5.00 -7.72
C ILE A 74 -0.63 4.45 -9.15
N LEU A 75 0.05 5.11 -10.09
CA LEU A 75 0.11 4.68 -11.48
C LEU A 75 0.84 3.33 -11.63
N SER A 76 1.88 3.08 -10.83
CA SER A 76 2.57 1.79 -10.85
C SER A 76 1.67 0.66 -10.37
N VAL A 77 0.89 0.88 -9.29
CA VAL A 77 -0.08 -0.10 -8.82
C VAL A 77 -1.17 -0.35 -9.85
N LEU A 78 -1.73 0.71 -10.46
CA LEU A 78 -2.72 0.58 -11.52
C LEU A 78 -2.15 -0.21 -12.71
N GLY A 79 -0.95 0.12 -13.17
CA GLY A 79 -0.27 -0.59 -14.27
C GLY A 79 -0.03 -2.06 -13.93
N ALA A 80 0.40 -2.37 -12.72
CA ALA A 80 0.61 -3.74 -12.26
C ALA A 80 -0.71 -4.53 -12.17
N ILE A 81 -1.81 -3.90 -11.71
CA ILE A 81 -3.15 -4.53 -11.69
C ILE A 81 -3.63 -4.82 -13.12
N VAL A 82 -3.50 -3.86 -14.03
CA VAL A 82 -3.87 -4.04 -15.44
C VAL A 82 -3.05 -5.17 -16.06
N TRP A 83 -1.75 -5.21 -15.84
CA TRP A 83 -0.91 -6.29 -16.36
C TRP A 83 -1.29 -7.66 -15.78
N ALA A 84 -1.51 -7.74 -14.46
CA ALA A 84 -1.93 -8.97 -13.78
C ALA A 84 -3.29 -9.51 -14.25
N HIS A 85 -4.14 -8.65 -14.83
CA HIS A 85 -5.40 -9.08 -15.43
C HIS A 85 -5.19 -9.86 -16.74
N PHE A 86 -4.16 -9.52 -17.52
CA PHE A 86 -3.90 -10.11 -18.84
C PHE A 86 -2.86 -11.24 -18.82
N ASP A 87 -2.04 -11.35 -17.78
CA ASP A 87 -0.88 -12.24 -17.76
C ASP A 87 -0.59 -12.80 -16.35
N ALA A 88 -0.36 -14.11 -16.27
CA ALA A 88 0.00 -14.82 -15.04
C ALA A 88 1.36 -14.36 -14.48
N PHE A 89 2.31 -13.99 -15.34
CA PHE A 89 3.57 -13.40 -14.87
C PHE A 89 3.34 -12.04 -14.20
N GLY A 90 2.47 -11.21 -14.79
CA GLY A 90 2.00 -9.96 -14.17
C GLY A 90 1.34 -10.18 -12.80
N HIS A 91 0.57 -11.25 -12.63
CA HIS A 91 -0.04 -11.62 -11.35
C HIS A 91 1.00 -11.98 -10.29
N ALA A 92 2.03 -12.76 -10.66
CA ALA A 92 3.14 -13.08 -9.77
C ALA A 92 3.93 -11.83 -9.34
N VAL A 93 4.20 -10.92 -10.27
CA VAL A 93 4.86 -9.63 -9.97
C VAL A 93 4.00 -8.78 -9.04
N LEU A 94 2.70 -8.64 -9.31
CA LEU A 94 1.77 -7.89 -8.46
C LEU A 94 1.74 -8.46 -7.03
N SER A 95 1.70 -9.78 -6.88
CA SER A 95 1.70 -10.46 -5.57
C SER A 95 2.94 -10.14 -4.74
N GLY A 96 4.11 -9.94 -5.37
CA GLY A 96 5.33 -9.52 -4.69
C GLY A 96 5.42 -8.01 -4.45
N PHE A 97 4.87 -7.22 -5.37
CA PHE A 97 4.94 -5.76 -5.35
C PHE A 97 4.01 -5.11 -4.32
N ILE A 98 2.74 -5.53 -4.25
CA ILE A 98 1.71 -4.93 -3.37
C ILE A 98 2.10 -4.91 -1.88
N PRO A 99 2.65 -5.99 -1.30
CA PRO A 99 3.14 -5.97 0.08
C PRO A 99 4.13 -4.84 0.35
N VAL A 100 5.05 -4.59 -0.58
CA VAL A 100 6.07 -3.54 -0.44
C VAL A 100 5.43 -2.16 -0.52
N VAL A 101 4.48 -1.96 -1.43
CA VAL A 101 3.69 -0.72 -1.51
C VAL A 101 2.98 -0.44 -0.18
N ALA A 102 2.33 -1.43 0.40
CA ALA A 102 1.61 -1.29 1.67
C ALA A 102 2.57 -0.92 2.82
N VAL A 103 3.70 -1.62 2.94
CA VAL A 103 4.73 -1.34 3.96
C VAL A 103 5.31 0.07 3.78
N MET A 104 5.74 0.43 2.57
CA MET A 104 6.34 1.75 2.30
C MET A 104 5.35 2.89 2.51
N THR A 105 4.08 2.68 2.16
CA THR A 105 3.00 3.64 2.42
C THR A 105 2.77 3.80 3.92
N GLY A 106 2.76 2.71 4.68
CA GLY A 106 2.65 2.76 6.13
C GLY A 106 3.83 3.48 6.80
N ILE A 107 5.07 3.20 6.37
CA ILE A 107 6.28 3.93 6.81
C ILE A 107 6.16 5.42 6.46
N GLY A 108 5.73 5.74 5.24
CA GLY A 108 5.52 7.12 4.80
C GLY A 108 4.52 7.86 5.67
N LEU A 109 3.40 7.23 6.02
CA LEU A 109 2.42 7.77 6.97
C LEU A 109 3.02 8.00 8.35
N LEU A 110 3.75 7.03 8.92
CA LEU A 110 4.41 7.19 10.22
C LEU A 110 5.42 8.34 10.22
N ARG A 111 6.12 8.54 9.09
CA ARG A 111 7.04 9.67 8.87
C ARG A 111 6.36 10.96 8.43
N SER A 112 5.03 11.03 8.47
CA SER A 112 4.22 12.21 8.12
C SER A 112 4.49 12.73 6.70
N GLN A 113 4.77 11.83 5.76
CA GLN A 113 5.03 12.19 4.37
C GLN A 113 3.71 12.45 3.64
N ALA A 114 3.58 13.62 3.01
CA ALA A 114 2.34 14.03 2.34
C ALA A 114 1.93 13.10 1.18
N TRP A 115 2.90 12.52 0.45
CA TRP A 115 2.62 11.59 -0.63
C TRP A 115 1.94 10.30 -0.13
N ALA A 116 2.31 9.83 1.06
CA ALA A 116 1.85 8.57 1.60
C ALA A 116 0.37 8.59 1.98
N TRP A 117 -0.16 9.76 2.36
CA TRP A 117 -1.60 9.90 2.62
C TRP A 117 -2.43 9.61 1.37
N ALA A 118 -2.03 10.14 0.21
CA ALA A 118 -2.74 9.93 -1.05
C ALA A 118 -2.66 8.46 -1.50
N VAL A 119 -1.48 7.84 -1.40
CA VAL A 119 -1.29 6.42 -1.73
C VAL A 119 -2.10 5.52 -0.77
N ALA A 120 -2.11 5.84 0.52
CA ALA A 120 -2.87 5.10 1.52
C ALA A 120 -4.37 5.15 1.23
N LEU A 121 -4.90 6.34 0.92
CA LEU A 121 -6.30 6.50 0.59
C LEU A 121 -6.66 5.67 -0.65
N ALA A 122 -5.90 5.80 -1.74
CA ALA A 122 -6.11 5.00 -2.96
C ALA A 122 -6.01 3.50 -2.70
N SER A 123 -5.12 3.08 -1.79
CA SER A 123 -4.95 1.68 -1.41
C SER A 123 -6.18 1.15 -0.68
N VAL A 124 -6.73 1.88 0.29
CA VAL A 124 -7.85 1.36 1.09
C VAL A 124 -9.21 1.52 0.41
N THR A 125 -9.38 2.47 -0.51
CA THR A 125 -10.64 2.66 -1.24
C THR A 125 -10.69 1.97 -2.61
N GLY A 126 -9.55 1.53 -3.14
CA GLY A 126 -9.45 0.95 -4.48
C GLY A 126 -8.62 -0.31 -4.51
N PHE A 127 -7.29 -0.17 -4.40
CA PHE A 127 -6.35 -1.28 -4.70
C PHE A 127 -6.52 -2.48 -3.76
N GLY A 128 -6.57 -2.23 -2.45
CA GLY A 128 -6.72 -3.24 -1.42
C GLY A 128 -7.99 -4.06 -1.58
N PRO A 129 -9.19 -3.44 -1.69
CA PRO A 129 -10.42 -4.16 -1.98
C PRO A 129 -10.34 -5.03 -3.24
N ILE A 130 -9.79 -4.52 -4.34
CA ILE A 130 -9.61 -5.29 -5.58
C ILE A 130 -8.71 -6.51 -5.33
N VAL A 131 -7.57 -6.31 -4.68
CA VAL A 131 -6.60 -7.38 -4.36
C VAL A 131 -7.20 -8.43 -3.43
N LEU A 132 -7.99 -8.03 -2.42
CA LEU A 132 -8.68 -8.97 -1.53
C LEU A 132 -9.69 -9.85 -2.27
N LEU A 133 -10.40 -9.30 -3.25
CA LEU A 133 -11.43 -10.02 -3.99
C LEU A 133 -10.86 -11.02 -5.00
N ILE A 134 -9.63 -10.81 -5.47
CA ILE A 134 -8.96 -11.73 -6.40
C ILE A 134 -8.08 -12.76 -5.69
N ALA A 135 -7.70 -12.50 -4.44
CA ALA A 135 -6.86 -13.40 -3.66
C ALA A 135 -7.65 -14.64 -3.19
N PRO A 136 -7.05 -15.84 -3.20
CA PRO A 136 -7.70 -17.07 -2.72
C PRO A 136 -7.74 -17.12 -1.18
N LEU A 137 -8.49 -16.20 -0.58
CA LEU A 137 -8.63 -16.03 0.86
C LEU A 137 -9.98 -16.56 1.36
N PRO A 138 -10.05 -17.08 2.60
CA PRO A 138 -11.33 -17.46 3.19
C PRO A 138 -12.24 -16.23 3.35
N PRO A 139 -13.58 -16.37 3.22
CA PRO A 139 -14.51 -15.25 3.26
C PRO A 139 -14.36 -14.37 4.52
N ALA A 140 -14.08 -14.99 5.67
CA ALA A 140 -13.85 -14.27 6.92
C ALA A 140 -12.65 -13.31 6.84
N ALA A 141 -11.55 -13.71 6.18
CA ALA A 141 -10.38 -12.85 5.99
C ALA A 141 -10.68 -11.68 5.05
N VAL A 142 -11.48 -11.92 4.00
CA VAL A 142 -11.94 -10.86 3.09
C VAL A 142 -12.75 -9.83 3.85
N VAL A 143 -13.77 -10.25 4.62
CA VAL A 143 -14.61 -9.35 5.43
C VAL A 143 -13.77 -8.56 6.44
N ALA A 144 -12.87 -9.24 7.17
CA ALA A 144 -11.98 -8.56 8.12
C ALA A 144 -11.09 -7.51 7.43
N GLY A 145 -10.58 -7.81 6.23
CA GLY A 145 -9.82 -6.88 5.41
C GLY A 145 -10.63 -5.65 5.00
N PHE A 146 -11.87 -5.82 4.55
CA PHE A 146 -12.78 -4.71 4.24
C PHE A 146 -13.07 -3.82 5.45
N VAL A 147 -13.36 -4.44 6.61
CA VAL A 147 -13.57 -3.70 7.87
C VAL A 147 -12.32 -2.90 8.24
N LEU A 148 -11.13 -3.49 8.10
CA LEU A 148 -9.87 -2.81 8.35
C LEU A 148 -9.64 -1.64 7.38
N PHE A 149 -9.90 -1.82 6.09
CA PHE A 149 -9.80 -0.75 5.10
C PHE A 149 -10.76 0.40 5.39
N MET A 150 -11.99 0.11 5.79
CA MET A 150 -12.94 1.13 6.22
C MET A 150 -12.42 1.90 7.44
N ALA A 151 -11.90 1.20 8.46
CA ALA A 151 -11.34 1.83 9.64
C ALA A 151 -10.13 2.72 9.31
N ILE A 152 -9.25 2.28 8.40
CA ILE A 152 -8.11 3.08 7.93
C ILE A 152 -8.60 4.30 7.14
N ALA A 153 -9.57 4.15 6.24
CA ALA A 153 -10.13 5.26 5.46
C ALA A 153 -10.70 6.35 6.38
N VAL A 154 -11.49 5.96 7.39
CA VAL A 154 -12.02 6.88 8.39
C VAL A 154 -10.88 7.57 9.16
N ALA A 155 -9.84 6.83 9.57
CA ALA A 155 -8.68 7.41 10.25
C ALA A 155 -7.93 8.42 9.37
N LEU A 156 -7.76 8.13 8.07
CA LEU A 156 -7.10 9.03 7.12
C LEU A 156 -7.92 10.30 6.87
N LEU A 157 -9.24 10.20 6.78
CA LEU A 157 -10.13 11.35 6.64
C LEU A 157 -10.12 12.22 7.91
N ALA A 158 -10.19 11.60 9.09
CA ALA A 158 -10.11 12.29 10.36
C ALA A 158 -8.76 13.02 10.54
N LEU A 159 -7.65 12.41 10.11
CA LEU A 159 -6.35 13.06 10.06
C LEU A 159 -6.37 14.27 9.10
N ARG A 160 -6.95 14.15 7.92
CA ARG A 160 -7.02 15.26 6.95
C ARG A 160 -7.79 16.46 7.51
N GLU A 161 -8.89 16.20 8.20
CA GLU A 161 -9.71 17.25 8.81
C GLU A 161 -9.00 17.93 9.98
N ALA A 162 -8.33 17.17 10.84
CA ALA A 162 -7.57 17.73 11.96
C ALA A 162 -6.45 18.69 11.52
N HIS A 163 -5.92 18.52 10.29
CA HIS A 163 -4.92 19.40 9.69
C HIS A 163 -5.51 20.64 8.99
N ARG A 164 -6.83 20.71 8.76
CA ARG A 164 -7.50 21.88 8.17
C ARG A 164 -7.98 22.90 9.19
N VAL A 165 -8.17 22.47 10.45
CA VAL A 165 -8.73 23.28 11.53
C VAL A 165 -7.65 24.01 12.36
N THR A 166 -6.37 23.75 12.06
CA THR A 166 -5.19 24.43 12.63
C THR A 166 -4.58 25.40 11.64
#